data_AF-A0AAW0QKQ8-F1
#
_entry.id   AF-A0AAW0QKQ8-F1
#
_cell.length_a   1.000
_cell.length_b   1.000
_cell.length_c   1.000
_cell.angle_alpha   90.00
_cell.angle_beta   90.00
_cell.angle_gamma   90.00
#
_symmetry.space_group_name_H-M   'P 1'
#
loop_
_entity.id
_entity.type
_entity.pdbx_description
1 polymer ?
#
loop_
_entity_poly.entity_id
_entity_poly.type
_entity_poly.pdbx_seq_one_letter_code
_entity_poly.pdbx_strand_id
1 'polypeptide(L)'
;MTSRASVKTFLATARTALAAPPSKRQTPLTFVVGNESADLDSLCSAILLAYLRTYAPPHTLHIPLCHIPRDDLSLRPEFTSVLRRAGTSPEDVVTLSELPGPESLSPADTHWLLVDHNALTGQLARLYSAQVESCIDHHADEGKVPRDSPLRVIEKTGSCASLVVEQCRDAWDALSTSSSSSSSADEIRAIDTNLAYLGLGPILIDTSNLQNADKTTKSDTDAAAYLESKLKGGAGSVANASASSESYERRSFHDEIAHLKEDITSLSLRDNLRKDYKEWEGAGVRLGTSSVPQDFAFLAKQAGGEDKLAEAIREWAKEKKLGLMAVLTTSAQDGKFKREVLVWAQSEKAVEAAKTFEKQHSEELGLSPWNDGRLDLDEAARIISDATQFVDIAPYIDTGVDPVSFQPVLLDLKCPCCGYHLDVPARVSPNLYPDASLEPMTVLPCGHMIGSHCMDNWIRSRDAEKEPPNCPVCRFELAYKHCGCLIRTPGYNTLLSRAAQLPLTFVEGGAVDHNCGPCRDRRADWALRTWIEEHLPSDRTASSTDASLTRAQQRRLQACVGDVARSARNWHREHSPRW
;
A
#
# COMPACT_ATOMS: atom_id res chain seq x y z
N MET A 1 18.03 51.44 15.27
CA MET A 1 17.72 50.41 14.26
C MET A 1 18.88 49.44 14.27
N THR A 2 18.62 48.16 14.57
CA THR A 2 19.62 47.09 14.41
C THR A 2 19.88 46.90 12.93
N SER A 3 21.16 46.84 12.53
CA SER A 3 21.50 46.53 11.14
C SER A 3 21.01 45.13 10.79
N ARG A 4 20.54 44.94 9.55
CA ARG A 4 20.18 43.61 9.04
C ARG A 4 21.42 42.73 8.97
N ALA A 5 21.35 41.52 9.51
CA ALA A 5 22.42 40.54 9.34
C ALA A 5 22.12 39.61 8.14
N SER A 6 23.13 38.89 7.66
CA SER A 6 22.92 37.82 6.67
C SER A 6 21.96 36.75 7.21
N VAL A 7 21.32 35.98 6.33
CA VAL A 7 20.44 34.86 6.72
C VAL A 7 21.19 33.89 7.64
N LYS A 8 22.44 33.57 7.32
CA LYS A 8 23.30 32.72 8.16
C LYS A 8 23.52 33.28 9.56
N THR A 9 23.87 34.56 9.69
CA THR A 9 24.08 35.19 11.00
C THR A 9 22.77 35.27 11.81
N PHE A 10 21.65 35.51 11.14
CA PHE A 10 20.32 35.46 11.76
C PHE A 10 20.01 34.07 12.32
N LEU A 11 20.19 33.00 11.54
CA LEU A 11 19.96 31.62 11.99
C LEU A 11 20.89 31.23 13.15
N ALA A 12 22.16 31.64 13.11
CA ALA A 12 23.09 31.44 14.22
C ALA A 12 22.64 32.16 15.51
N THR A 13 22.08 33.36 15.38
CA THR A 13 21.51 34.11 16.50
C THR A 13 20.29 33.40 17.08
N ALA A 14 19.38 32.93 16.22
CA ALA A 14 18.20 32.16 16.62
C ALA A 14 18.59 30.87 17.37
N ARG A 15 19.56 30.11 16.84
CA ARG A 15 20.11 28.91 17.50
C ARG A 15 20.73 29.22 18.86
N THR A 16 21.49 30.31 18.96
CA THR A 16 22.13 30.73 20.21
C THR A 16 21.09 31.11 21.27
N ALA A 17 20.04 31.83 20.87
CA ALA A 17 18.94 32.19 21.77
C ALA A 17 18.20 30.95 22.30
N LEU A 18 17.93 29.97 21.43
CA LEU A 18 17.29 28.71 21.81
C LEU A 18 18.15 27.89 22.78
N ALA A 19 19.45 27.76 22.48
CA ALA A 19 20.41 27.00 23.26
C ALA A 19 20.81 27.67 24.60
N ALA A 20 20.46 28.94 24.82
CA ALA A 20 20.74 29.63 26.07
C ALA A 20 20.11 28.87 27.25
N PRO A 21 20.82 28.71 28.38
CA PRO A 21 20.25 28.03 29.55
C PRO A 21 19.05 28.81 30.09
N PRO A 22 18.07 28.15 30.75
CA PRO A 22 16.84 28.80 31.21
C PRO A 22 17.08 30.09 32.02
N SER A 23 18.14 30.12 32.84
CA SER A 23 18.52 31.29 33.65
C SER A 23 19.05 32.50 32.88
N LYS A 24 19.44 32.33 31.61
CA LYS A 24 19.97 33.40 30.74
C LYS A 24 19.14 33.62 29.48
N ARG A 25 18.09 32.83 29.28
CA ARG A 25 17.24 32.90 28.10
C ARG A 25 16.29 34.08 28.24
N GLN A 26 16.20 34.91 27.20
CA GLN A 26 15.16 35.92 27.12
C GLN A 26 13.84 35.22 26.78
N THR A 27 12.86 35.32 27.67
CA THR A 27 11.52 34.78 27.47
C THR A 27 10.51 35.93 27.35
N PRO A 28 9.40 35.74 26.62
CA PRO A 28 9.06 34.54 25.85
C PRO A 28 9.87 34.39 24.55
N LEU A 29 10.12 33.15 24.10
CA LEU A 29 10.67 32.86 22.78
C LEU A 29 9.55 32.79 21.74
N THR A 30 9.69 33.52 20.63
CA THR A 30 8.73 33.46 19.52
C THR A 30 9.23 32.52 18.43
N PHE A 31 8.46 31.48 18.12
CA PHE A 31 8.74 30.51 17.05
C PHE A 31 7.90 30.79 15.81
N VAL A 32 8.49 30.57 14.65
CA VAL A 32 7.78 30.47 13.37
C VAL A 32 8.02 29.07 12.82
N VAL A 33 6.96 28.30 12.60
CA VAL A 33 7.08 26.87 12.27
C VAL A 33 6.18 26.51 11.08
N GLY A 34 6.74 25.72 10.16
CA GLY A 34 6.02 25.08 9.05
C GLY A 34 5.34 23.77 9.47
N ASN A 35 4.60 23.13 8.56
CA ASN A 35 3.91 21.86 8.84
C ASN A 35 4.90 20.68 8.97
N GLU A 36 4.41 19.51 9.39
CA GLU A 36 5.25 18.32 9.63
C GLU A 36 5.79 17.64 8.37
N SER A 37 5.20 17.88 7.19
CA SER A 37 5.83 17.41 5.95
C SER A 37 7.09 18.20 5.65
N ALA A 38 7.23 19.41 6.22
CA ALA A 38 8.39 20.28 6.09
C ALA A 38 8.83 20.35 4.62
N ASP A 39 7.88 20.52 3.71
CA ASP A 39 8.16 20.71 2.30
C ASP A 39 8.82 22.07 2.06
N LEU A 40 9.11 22.38 0.80
CA LEU A 40 9.83 23.60 0.46
C LEU A 40 9.08 24.85 0.91
N ASP A 41 7.76 24.85 0.86
CA ASP A 41 6.94 26.01 1.26
C ASP A 41 7.03 26.24 2.76
N SER A 42 6.71 25.21 3.56
CA SER A 42 6.86 25.25 5.02
C SER A 42 8.24 25.71 5.48
N LEU A 43 9.31 25.16 4.89
CA LEU A 43 10.69 25.48 5.28
C LEU A 43 11.08 26.92 4.94
N CYS A 44 10.82 27.34 3.71
CA CYS A 44 11.22 28.65 3.24
C CYS A 44 10.35 29.76 3.82
N SER A 45 9.03 29.56 3.90
CA SER A 45 8.09 30.49 4.52
C SER A 45 8.44 30.76 5.98
N ALA A 46 8.85 29.74 6.73
CA ALA A 46 9.22 29.91 8.14
C ALA A 46 10.48 30.78 8.30
N ILE A 47 11.52 30.52 7.50
CA ILE A 47 12.77 31.30 7.54
C ILE A 47 12.51 32.74 7.07
N LEU A 48 11.78 32.92 5.97
CA LEU A 48 11.51 34.23 5.39
C LEU A 48 10.72 35.12 6.35
N LEU A 49 9.62 34.60 6.91
CA LEU A 49 8.78 35.34 7.84
C LEU A 49 9.54 35.67 9.13
N ALA A 50 10.25 34.69 9.71
CA ALA A 50 11.00 34.90 10.94
C ALA A 50 12.10 35.96 10.76
N TYR A 51 12.79 35.94 9.62
CA TYR A 51 13.79 36.96 9.29
C TYR A 51 13.14 38.34 9.22
N LEU A 52 12.10 38.51 8.40
CA LEU A 52 11.47 39.81 8.18
C LEU A 52 10.88 40.39 9.46
N ARG A 53 10.23 39.56 10.28
CA ARG A 53 9.67 39.98 11.58
C ARG A 53 10.74 40.31 12.61
N THR A 54 11.90 39.67 12.56
CA THR A 54 13.03 39.96 13.46
C THR A 54 13.63 41.34 13.20
N TYR A 55 13.75 41.73 11.94
CA TYR A 55 14.37 43.01 11.59
C TYR A 55 13.36 44.13 11.41
N ALA A 56 12.09 43.86 11.14
CA ALA A 56 11.04 44.87 11.18
C ALA A 56 10.75 45.32 12.63
N PRO A 57 10.35 46.58 12.87
CA PRO A 57 9.87 47.01 14.18
C PRO A 57 8.75 46.09 14.70
N PRO A 58 8.75 45.69 15.98
CA PRO A 58 9.56 46.23 17.09
C PRO A 58 10.94 45.57 17.31
N HIS A 59 11.45 44.79 16.35
CA HIS A 59 12.74 44.08 16.41
C HIS A 59 12.80 42.90 17.41
N THR A 60 11.70 42.14 17.52
CA THR A 60 11.62 40.93 18.35
C THR A 60 12.21 39.74 17.61
N LEU A 61 13.12 38.97 18.21
CA LEU A 61 13.67 37.77 17.60
C LEU A 61 12.59 36.71 17.37
N HIS A 62 12.40 36.31 16.11
CA HIS A 62 11.58 35.18 15.71
C HIS A 62 12.50 34.03 15.30
N ILE A 63 12.31 32.85 15.90
CA ILE A 63 13.13 31.67 15.69
C ILE A 63 12.43 30.78 14.65
N PRO A 64 12.96 30.64 13.42
CA PRO A 64 12.41 29.70 12.46
C PRO A 64 12.72 28.27 12.93
N LEU A 65 11.68 27.45 13.08
CA LEU A 65 11.79 26.05 13.49
C LEU A 65 11.33 25.14 12.35
N CYS A 66 12.20 24.22 11.98
CA CYS A 66 11.88 23.14 11.04
C CYS A 66 11.21 21.98 11.80
N HIS A 67 10.00 21.60 11.39
CA HIS A 67 9.13 20.63 12.09
C HIS A 67 9.50 19.16 11.77
N ILE A 68 10.80 18.85 11.70
CA ILE A 68 11.34 17.50 11.53
C ILE A 68 12.64 17.35 12.34
N PRO A 69 13.12 16.12 12.59
CA PRO A 69 14.48 15.89 13.08
C PRO A 69 15.55 16.33 12.08
N ARG A 70 16.77 16.57 12.58
CA ARG A 70 17.94 17.02 11.81
C ARG A 70 18.26 16.10 10.64
N ASP A 71 18.23 14.79 10.91
CA ASP A 71 18.63 13.75 9.95
C ASP A 71 17.71 13.73 8.72
N ASP A 72 16.46 14.17 8.86
CA ASP A 72 15.48 14.19 7.78
C ASP A 72 15.64 15.41 6.85
N LEU A 73 16.41 16.42 7.25
CA LEU A 73 16.63 17.62 6.43
C LEU A 73 17.41 17.29 5.15
N SER A 74 18.29 16.29 5.22
CA SER A 74 19.08 15.80 4.07
C SER A 74 18.22 15.16 2.98
N LEU A 75 17.00 14.74 3.31
CA LEU A 75 16.05 14.14 2.37
C LEU A 75 15.45 15.17 1.41
N ARG A 76 15.75 16.47 1.57
CA ARG A 76 15.20 17.58 0.81
C ARG A 76 16.31 18.33 0.06
N PRO A 77 16.92 17.73 -0.97
CA PRO A 77 17.99 18.37 -1.73
C PRO A 77 17.54 19.66 -2.43
N GLU A 78 16.26 19.77 -2.79
CA GLU A 78 15.62 20.96 -3.33
C GLU A 78 15.75 22.16 -2.37
N PHE A 79 15.56 21.92 -1.07
CA PHE A 79 15.73 22.94 -0.03
C PHE A 79 17.20 23.32 0.14
N THR A 80 18.12 22.35 0.10
CA THR A 80 19.56 22.61 0.14
C THR A 80 20.01 23.51 -1.01
N SER A 81 19.46 23.31 -2.20
CA SER A 81 19.72 24.17 -3.37
C SER A 81 19.24 25.62 -3.16
N VAL A 82 18.06 25.80 -2.55
CA VAL A 82 17.55 27.14 -2.19
C VAL A 82 18.40 27.80 -1.10
N LEU A 83 18.78 27.08 -0.05
CA LEU A 83 19.61 27.62 1.05
C LEU A 83 20.96 28.14 0.56
N ARG A 84 21.59 27.44 -0.39
CA ARG A 84 22.86 27.87 -1.00
C ARG A 84 22.73 29.26 -1.61
N ARG A 85 21.63 29.52 -2.33
CA ARG A 85 21.31 30.83 -2.92
C ARG A 85 20.88 31.86 -1.88
N ALA A 86 20.37 31.41 -0.75
CA ALA A 86 20.11 32.25 0.43
C ALA A 86 21.38 32.54 1.27
N GLY A 87 22.56 32.08 0.84
CA GLY A 87 23.82 32.33 1.54
C GLY A 87 23.97 31.55 2.86
N THR A 88 23.31 30.41 2.97
CA THR A 88 23.31 29.54 4.16
C THR A 88 23.26 28.07 3.74
N SER A 89 23.10 27.16 4.69
CA SER A 89 23.21 25.72 4.49
C SER A 89 22.40 24.95 5.55
N PRO A 90 22.10 23.66 5.31
CA PRO A 90 21.23 22.87 6.20
C PRO A 90 21.69 22.83 7.67
N GLU A 91 22.98 22.94 7.96
CA GLU A 91 23.54 22.96 9.32
C GLU A 91 23.17 24.23 10.10
N ASP A 92 22.84 25.33 9.42
CA ASP A 92 22.48 26.59 10.07
C ASP A 92 21.01 26.57 10.55
N VAL A 93 20.11 25.87 9.85
CA VAL A 93 18.65 25.80 10.13
C VAL A 93 18.37 25.16 11.48
N VAL A 94 17.44 25.68 12.30
CA VAL A 94 17.03 25.07 13.58
C VAL A 94 15.93 24.03 13.36
N THR A 95 16.05 22.84 13.97
CA THR A 95 15.08 21.72 13.84
C THR A 95 14.53 21.31 15.20
N LEU A 96 13.60 20.36 15.22
CA LEU A 96 13.12 19.77 16.48
C LEU A 96 14.25 19.18 17.33
N SER A 97 15.37 18.79 16.73
CA SER A 97 16.52 18.21 17.44
C SER A 97 17.20 19.21 18.39
N GLU A 98 17.04 20.50 18.14
CA GLU A 98 17.55 21.57 19.02
C GLU A 98 16.48 22.15 19.95
N LEU A 99 15.22 21.73 19.82
CA LEU A 99 14.15 22.22 20.68
C LEU A 99 14.30 21.62 22.08
N PRO A 100 14.48 22.44 23.13
CA PRO A 100 14.59 21.92 24.50
C PRO A 100 13.31 21.20 24.93
N GLY A 101 13.46 20.19 25.79
CA GLY A 101 12.33 19.50 26.41
C GLY A 101 11.51 20.41 27.32
N PRO A 102 10.29 19.99 27.71
CA PRO A 102 9.37 20.80 28.51
C PRO A 102 9.90 21.16 29.90
N GLU A 103 10.89 20.41 30.41
CA GLU A 103 11.61 20.74 31.65
C GLU A 103 12.52 21.97 31.51
N SER A 104 12.93 22.27 30.28
CA SER A 104 13.85 23.37 29.97
C SER A 104 13.17 24.53 29.25
N LEU A 105 12.04 24.31 28.57
CA LEU A 105 11.25 25.32 27.87
C LEU A 105 9.76 25.12 28.19
N SER A 106 9.24 25.91 29.13
CA SER A 106 7.84 25.87 29.50
C SER A 106 6.96 26.42 28.38
N PRO A 107 5.76 25.86 28.12
CA PRO A 107 4.83 26.43 27.15
C PRO A 107 4.52 27.92 27.40
N ALA A 108 4.38 28.33 28.67
CA ALA A 108 4.09 29.72 29.02
C ALA A 108 5.22 30.71 28.66
N ASP A 109 6.42 30.21 28.35
CA ASP A 109 7.58 31.01 27.92
C ASP A 109 7.72 31.03 26.40
N THR A 110 6.67 30.67 25.65
CA THR A 110 6.73 30.55 24.18
C THR A 110 5.53 31.20 23.50
N HIS A 111 5.78 31.75 22.31
CA HIS A 111 4.75 32.16 21.36
C HIS A 111 4.96 31.42 20.05
N TRP A 112 3.86 30.99 19.42
CA TRP A 112 3.92 30.18 18.21
C TRP A 112 3.15 30.83 17.07
N LEU A 113 3.85 31.04 15.96
CA LEU A 113 3.30 31.49 14.70
C LEU A 113 3.44 30.36 13.68
N LEU A 114 2.34 30.01 13.03
CA LEU A 114 2.29 28.93 12.06
C LEU A 114 2.39 29.49 10.65
N VAL A 115 3.16 28.82 9.79
CA VAL A 115 3.13 29.04 8.34
C VAL A 115 2.79 27.74 7.65
N ASP A 116 2.04 27.82 6.55
CA ASP A 116 1.72 26.67 5.70
C ASP A 116 0.94 25.54 6.42
N HIS A 117 0.32 25.91 7.56
CA HIS A 117 -0.71 25.17 8.27
C HIS A 117 -1.38 26.07 9.31
N ASN A 118 -2.54 25.65 9.79
CA ASN A 118 -3.29 26.34 10.84
C ASN A 118 -3.63 25.45 12.05
N ALA A 119 -2.97 24.29 12.16
CA ALA A 119 -3.05 23.41 13.33
C ALA A 119 -1.71 22.74 13.61
N LEU A 120 -1.16 22.91 14.82
CA LEU A 120 0.02 22.15 15.22
C LEU A 120 -0.31 20.65 15.26
N THR A 121 0.67 19.83 14.89
CA THR A 121 0.60 18.36 14.92
C THR A 121 1.67 17.76 15.84
N GLY A 122 1.61 16.45 16.08
CA GLY A 122 2.65 15.70 16.78
C GLY A 122 2.96 16.18 18.22
N GLN A 123 4.25 16.21 18.56
CA GLN A 123 4.72 16.63 19.90
C GLN A 123 4.48 18.11 20.15
N LEU A 124 4.59 18.95 19.11
CA LEU A 124 4.35 20.40 19.24
C LEU A 124 2.89 20.67 19.61
N ALA A 125 1.93 19.98 18.98
CA ALA A 125 0.51 20.10 19.35
C ALA A 125 0.25 19.77 20.82
N ARG A 126 0.85 18.68 21.32
CA ARG A 126 0.66 18.19 22.69
C ARG A 126 1.18 19.17 23.74
N LEU A 127 2.26 19.88 23.44
CA LEU A 127 2.94 20.75 24.40
C LEU A 127 2.55 22.22 24.25
N TYR A 128 2.33 22.69 23.02
CA TYR A 128 2.34 24.12 22.69
C TYR A 128 1.09 24.61 21.93
N SER A 129 0.09 23.77 21.67
CA SER A 129 -1.13 24.19 20.94
C SER A 129 -1.84 25.40 21.56
N ALA A 130 -1.83 25.53 22.89
CA ALA A 130 -2.43 26.66 23.60
C ALA A 130 -1.65 27.98 23.45
N GLN A 131 -0.42 27.93 22.91
CA GLN A 131 0.48 29.06 22.73
C GLN A 131 0.54 29.53 21.26
N VAL A 132 -0.31 28.96 20.40
CA VAL A 132 -0.45 29.38 19.01
C VAL A 132 -1.24 30.67 18.96
N GLU A 133 -0.60 31.72 18.44
CA GLU A 133 -1.13 33.08 18.47
C GLU A 133 -1.32 33.67 17.09
N SER A 134 -0.80 33.05 16.02
CA SER A 134 -0.86 33.60 14.65
C SER A 134 -0.66 32.51 13.61
N CYS A 135 -1.20 32.72 12.41
CA CYS A 135 -0.91 31.90 11.25
C CYS A 135 -0.96 32.68 9.93
N ILE A 136 -0.16 32.20 8.97
CA ILE A 136 -0.31 32.50 7.53
C ILE A 136 -0.40 31.14 6.82
N ASP A 137 -1.51 30.84 6.17
CA ASP A 137 -1.75 29.52 5.59
C ASP A 137 -2.62 29.60 4.33
N HIS A 138 -2.49 28.61 3.46
CA HIS A 138 -3.28 28.46 2.24
C HIS A 138 -4.13 27.19 2.20
N HIS A 139 -4.06 26.36 3.24
CA HIS A 139 -4.91 25.18 3.42
C HIS A 139 -6.31 25.54 3.95
N ALA A 140 -7.17 24.53 4.08
CA ALA A 140 -8.48 24.70 4.68
C ALA A 140 -8.37 25.06 6.18
N ASP A 141 -9.21 25.98 6.63
CA ASP A 141 -9.25 26.43 8.02
C ASP A 141 -9.79 25.32 8.95
N GLU A 142 -8.94 24.79 9.83
CA GLU A 142 -9.27 23.78 10.84
C GLU A 142 -9.85 24.38 12.13
N GLY A 143 -9.94 25.71 12.22
CA GLY A 143 -10.51 26.42 13.35
C GLY A 143 -9.70 26.31 14.65
N LYS A 144 -8.41 25.97 14.57
CA LYS A 144 -7.52 25.84 15.75
C LYS A 144 -6.86 27.14 16.16
N VAL A 145 -6.59 28.05 15.21
CA VAL A 145 -6.03 29.37 15.50
C VAL A 145 -7.15 30.35 15.92
N PRO A 146 -7.01 31.07 17.05
CA PRO A 146 -7.99 32.06 17.51
C PRO A 146 -8.36 33.06 16.43
N ARG A 147 -9.66 33.40 16.33
CA ARG A 147 -10.18 34.31 15.28
C ARG A 147 -9.73 35.76 15.45
N ASP A 148 -9.44 36.16 16.68
CA ASP A 148 -8.95 37.48 17.09
C ASP A 148 -7.42 37.57 17.12
N SER A 149 -6.74 36.56 16.60
CA SER A 149 -5.28 36.54 16.45
C SER A 149 -4.78 37.79 15.67
N PRO A 150 -3.68 38.41 16.10
CA PRO A 150 -3.14 39.62 15.48
C PRO A 150 -2.66 39.41 14.04
N LEU A 151 -2.33 38.18 13.65
CA LEU A 151 -1.98 37.81 12.28
C LEU A 151 -2.60 36.45 11.97
N ARG A 152 -3.80 36.47 11.38
CA ARG A 152 -4.52 35.29 10.92
C ARG A 152 -4.91 35.43 9.46
N VAL A 153 -4.04 34.95 8.58
CA VAL A 153 -4.25 34.93 7.13
C VAL A 153 -4.45 33.48 6.71
N ILE A 154 -5.66 33.13 6.29
CA ILE A 154 -5.97 31.80 5.75
C ILE A 154 -6.68 32.01 4.43
N GLU A 155 -5.94 31.94 3.33
CA GLU A 155 -6.42 32.31 2.00
C GLU A 155 -5.94 31.31 0.95
N LYS A 156 -6.84 30.88 0.07
CA LYS A 156 -6.49 29.95 -1.00
C LYS A 156 -5.51 30.63 -1.97
N THR A 157 -4.29 30.12 -2.04
CA THR A 157 -3.24 30.52 -2.98
C THR A 157 -2.39 29.33 -3.40
N GLY A 158 -1.54 29.47 -4.40
CA GLY A 158 -0.67 28.40 -4.88
C GLY A 158 0.39 28.00 -3.84
N SER A 159 0.98 28.98 -3.16
CA SER A 159 2.00 28.78 -2.12
C SER A 159 1.79 29.74 -0.94
N CYS A 160 1.94 29.25 0.30
CA CYS A 160 1.97 30.06 1.51
C CYS A 160 3.04 31.16 1.45
N ALA A 161 4.17 30.91 0.79
CA ALA A 161 5.22 31.92 0.59
C ALA A 161 4.71 33.18 -0.12
N SER A 162 3.72 33.06 -1.01
CA SER A 162 3.06 34.21 -1.65
C SER A 162 2.39 35.13 -0.62
N LEU A 163 1.66 34.53 0.33
CA LEU A 163 1.01 35.26 1.43
C LEU A 163 2.04 35.87 2.38
N VAL A 164 3.12 35.14 2.72
CA VAL A 164 4.21 35.67 3.55
C VAL A 164 4.82 36.93 2.93
N VAL A 165 5.07 36.90 1.62
CA VAL A 165 5.62 38.03 0.86
C VAL A 165 4.64 39.19 0.84
N GLU A 166 3.36 38.94 0.60
CA GLU A 166 2.33 39.95 0.62
C GLU A 166 2.23 40.66 1.98
N GLN A 167 2.18 39.89 3.07
CA GLN A 167 2.07 40.41 4.44
C GLN A 167 3.31 41.19 4.90
N CYS A 168 4.49 40.88 4.35
CA CYS A 168 5.74 41.50 4.76
C CYS A 168 6.29 42.54 3.78
N ARG A 169 5.60 42.80 2.66
CA ARG A 169 6.09 43.65 1.55
C ARG A 169 6.54 45.04 2.01
N ASP A 170 5.67 45.76 2.70
CA ASP A 170 5.95 47.14 3.14
C ASP A 170 7.11 47.18 4.14
N ALA A 171 7.13 46.23 5.08
CA ALA A 171 8.22 46.10 6.04
C ALA A 171 9.54 45.75 5.35
N TRP A 172 9.51 44.87 4.35
CA TRP A 172 10.69 44.52 3.55
C TRP A 172 11.19 45.73 2.75
N ASP A 173 10.33 46.50 2.11
CA ASP A 173 10.73 47.71 1.38
C ASP A 173 11.33 48.78 2.31
N ALA A 174 10.76 48.96 3.50
CA ALA A 174 11.35 49.82 4.53
C ALA A 174 12.74 49.33 4.96
N LEU A 175 12.94 48.01 5.10
CA LEU A 175 14.23 47.41 5.40
C LEU A 175 15.25 47.57 4.26
N SER A 176 14.82 47.42 3.00
CA SER A 176 15.65 47.61 1.81
C SER A 176 16.12 49.06 1.62
N THR A 177 15.33 50.03 2.10
CA THR A 177 15.64 51.46 1.98
C THR A 177 16.32 52.03 3.23
N SER A 178 16.31 51.29 4.34
CA SER A 178 16.92 51.71 5.61
C SER A 178 18.44 51.86 5.47
N SER A 179 18.88 53.11 5.33
CA SER A 179 20.30 53.46 5.31
C SER A 179 20.81 53.50 6.74
N SER A 180 21.19 52.35 7.31
CA SER A 180 21.96 52.35 8.56
C SER A 180 23.40 52.72 8.25
N SER A 181 24.08 53.45 9.14
CA SER A 181 25.49 53.83 9.00
C SER A 181 26.47 52.64 8.98
N SER A 182 25.97 51.41 9.18
CA SER A 182 26.74 50.20 9.38
C SER A 182 26.68 49.19 8.22
N SER A 183 25.75 49.33 7.27
CA SER A 183 25.64 48.40 6.13
C SER A 183 25.67 49.13 4.80
N SER A 184 26.49 48.62 3.88
CA SER A 184 26.56 49.15 2.52
C SER A 184 25.29 48.85 1.71
N ALA A 185 25.01 49.66 0.69
CA ALA A 185 23.91 49.39 -0.23
C ALA A 185 24.06 48.03 -0.93
N ASP A 186 25.29 47.58 -1.17
CA ASP A 186 25.59 46.27 -1.74
C ASP A 186 25.23 45.12 -0.79
N GLU A 187 25.53 45.25 0.51
CA GLU A 187 25.10 44.26 1.52
C GLU A 187 23.58 44.16 1.62
N ILE A 188 22.90 45.31 1.64
CA ILE A 188 21.43 45.38 1.67
C ILE A 188 20.84 44.65 0.45
N ARG A 189 21.39 44.89 -0.74
CA ARG A 189 20.98 44.23 -1.98
C ARG A 189 21.27 42.72 -1.97
N ALA A 190 22.42 42.32 -1.44
CA ALA A 190 22.79 40.91 -1.32
C ALA A 190 21.81 40.15 -0.41
N ILE A 191 21.48 40.74 0.75
CA ILE A 191 20.47 40.21 1.68
C ILE A 191 19.11 40.09 0.98
N ASP A 192 18.66 41.13 0.29
CA ASP A 192 17.37 41.09 -0.43
C ASP A 192 17.35 40.02 -1.52
N THR A 193 18.47 39.83 -2.22
CA THR A 193 18.66 38.76 -3.20
C THR A 193 18.56 37.38 -2.54
N ASN A 194 19.23 37.18 -1.41
CA ASN A 194 19.19 35.92 -0.66
C ASN A 194 17.77 35.57 -0.18
N LEU A 195 17.05 36.55 0.38
CA LEU A 195 15.68 36.38 0.84
C LEU A 195 14.70 36.15 -0.32
N ALA A 196 14.94 36.77 -1.48
CA ALA A 196 14.11 36.57 -2.67
C ALA A 196 14.12 35.13 -3.16
N TYR A 197 15.27 34.43 -3.08
CA TYR A 197 15.34 33.00 -3.41
C TYR A 197 14.55 32.11 -2.44
N LEU A 198 14.49 32.46 -1.15
CA LEU A 198 13.64 31.76 -0.19
C LEU A 198 12.16 31.91 -0.55
N GLY A 199 11.71 33.09 -0.98
CA GLY A 199 10.32 33.26 -1.43
C GLY A 199 10.03 32.60 -2.78
N LEU A 200 10.94 32.71 -3.76
CA LEU A 200 10.68 32.25 -5.14
C LEU A 200 10.67 30.72 -5.25
N GLY A 201 11.54 30.02 -4.52
CA GLY A 201 11.64 28.56 -4.56
C GLY A 201 10.27 27.86 -4.42
N PRO A 202 9.57 28.00 -3.28
CA PRO A 202 8.28 27.37 -3.06
C PRO A 202 7.19 27.85 -4.02
N ILE A 203 7.08 29.17 -4.27
CA ILE A 203 6.08 29.72 -5.20
C ILE A 203 6.19 29.05 -6.55
N LEU A 204 7.40 28.93 -7.11
CA LEU A 204 7.60 28.31 -8.42
C LEU A 204 7.33 26.80 -8.38
N ILE A 205 7.66 26.10 -7.30
CA ILE A 205 7.41 24.66 -7.18
C ILE A 205 5.92 24.34 -7.08
N ASP A 206 5.17 25.02 -6.21
CA ASP A 206 3.78 24.65 -5.94
C ASP A 206 2.82 25.10 -7.04
N THR A 207 3.22 26.12 -7.82
CA THR A 207 2.49 26.63 -8.98
C THR A 207 2.96 26.07 -10.32
N SER A 208 3.93 25.15 -10.32
CA SER A 208 4.56 24.62 -11.56
C SER A 208 5.04 25.75 -12.47
N ASN A 209 5.92 26.61 -11.95
CA ASN A 209 6.45 27.81 -12.60
C ASN A 209 5.35 28.81 -13.02
N LEU A 210 4.33 29.00 -12.17
CA LEU A 210 3.14 29.83 -12.43
C LEU A 210 2.28 29.34 -13.62
N GLN A 211 2.39 28.08 -14.01
CA GLN A 211 1.67 27.50 -15.16
C GLN A 211 0.51 26.59 -14.75
N ASN A 212 0.41 26.23 -13.46
CA ASN A 212 -0.68 25.40 -12.97
C ASN A 212 -1.99 26.21 -12.88
N ALA A 213 -2.91 26.01 -13.82
CA ALA A 213 -4.16 26.77 -13.91
C ALA A 213 -5.12 26.55 -12.73
N ASP A 214 -5.01 25.42 -12.03
CA ASP A 214 -5.91 25.06 -10.91
C ASP A 214 -5.41 25.61 -9.56
N LYS A 215 -4.11 25.90 -9.46
CA LYS A 215 -3.46 26.35 -8.23
C LYS A 215 -3.01 27.81 -8.26
N THR A 216 -2.50 28.29 -9.40
CA THR A 216 -1.86 29.60 -9.49
C THR A 216 -2.88 30.72 -9.34
N THR A 217 -2.63 31.62 -8.41
CA THR A 217 -3.47 32.79 -8.12
C THR A 217 -2.76 34.10 -8.45
N LYS A 218 -3.49 35.21 -8.37
CA LYS A 218 -2.91 36.54 -8.52
C LYS A 218 -1.85 36.84 -7.45
N SER A 219 -2.05 36.39 -6.21
CA SER A 219 -1.06 36.58 -5.13
C SER A 219 0.27 35.93 -5.50
N ASP A 220 0.25 34.72 -6.09
CA ASP A 220 1.47 34.05 -6.57
C ASP A 220 2.20 34.84 -7.66
N THR A 221 1.47 35.33 -8.66
CA THR A 221 2.07 36.11 -9.76
C THR A 221 2.62 37.46 -9.28
N ASP A 222 1.92 38.13 -8.34
CA ASP A 222 2.32 39.44 -7.82
C ASP A 222 3.48 39.32 -6.81
N ALA A 223 3.52 38.23 -6.03
CA ALA A 223 4.63 37.90 -5.13
C ALA A 223 5.89 37.51 -5.93
N ALA A 224 5.75 36.64 -6.94
CA ALA A 224 6.87 36.26 -7.80
C ALA A 224 7.48 37.48 -8.51
N ALA A 225 6.65 38.34 -9.11
CA ALA A 225 7.11 39.56 -9.77
C ALA A 225 7.85 40.51 -8.81
N TYR A 226 7.39 40.62 -7.57
CA TYR A 226 8.05 41.40 -6.54
C TYR A 226 9.41 40.82 -6.16
N LEU A 227 9.50 39.52 -5.89
CA LEU A 227 10.76 38.87 -5.52
C LEU A 227 11.79 38.95 -6.67
N GLU A 228 11.35 38.79 -7.92
CA GLU A 228 12.22 38.96 -9.09
C GLU A 228 12.75 40.38 -9.23
N SER A 229 11.98 41.39 -8.80
CA SER A 229 12.47 42.77 -8.76
C SER A 229 13.61 42.95 -7.77
N LYS A 230 13.58 42.23 -6.64
CA LYS A 230 14.68 42.21 -5.65
C LYS A 230 15.95 41.56 -6.21
N LEU A 231 15.82 40.52 -7.05
CA LEU A 231 16.95 39.89 -7.74
C LEU A 231 17.60 40.83 -8.77
N LYS A 232 16.80 41.55 -9.57
CA LYS A 232 17.30 42.50 -10.58
C LYS A 232 18.03 43.69 -9.95
N GLY A 233 17.64 44.10 -8.74
CA GLY A 233 18.32 45.14 -7.98
C GLY A 233 19.77 44.79 -7.61
N GLY A 234 20.13 43.51 -7.52
CA GLY A 234 21.46 43.02 -7.14
C GLY A 234 22.48 42.88 -8.29
N ALA A 235 22.03 42.84 -9.54
CA ALA A 235 22.89 42.55 -10.70
C ALA A 235 23.79 43.73 -11.17
N GLY A 236 23.73 44.88 -10.49
CA GLY A 236 24.31 46.14 -10.97
C GLY A 236 25.73 46.52 -10.52
N SER A 237 26.42 45.76 -9.65
CA SER A 237 27.74 46.23 -9.16
C SER A 237 28.69 45.18 -8.57
N VAL A 238 28.98 44.09 -9.29
CA VAL A 238 30.12 43.23 -8.94
C VAL A 238 31.00 42.99 -10.16
N ALA A 239 31.81 43.98 -10.51
CA ALA A 239 32.79 43.88 -11.60
C ALA A 239 34.08 43.12 -11.20
N ASN A 240 34.13 42.43 -10.04
CA ASN A 240 35.36 41.75 -9.58
C ASN A 240 35.10 40.52 -8.68
N ALA A 241 34.17 39.65 -9.06
CA ALA A 241 34.11 38.30 -8.52
C ALA A 241 34.25 37.28 -9.65
N SER A 242 35.45 36.76 -9.81
CA SER A 242 35.74 35.59 -10.65
C SER A 242 35.16 34.33 -10.00
N ALA A 243 33.85 34.14 -10.15
CA ALA A 243 33.13 32.85 -10.09
C ALA A 243 31.62 33.12 -10.36
N SER A 244 31.17 32.76 -11.58
CA SER A 244 29.77 32.49 -11.95
C SER A 244 28.66 33.37 -11.34
N SER A 245 28.55 34.63 -11.74
CA SER A 245 27.29 35.38 -11.62
C SER A 245 26.39 34.98 -12.80
N GLU A 246 25.80 33.78 -12.76
CA GLU A 246 24.71 33.44 -13.67
C GLU A 246 23.54 34.39 -13.41
N SER A 247 23.12 35.13 -14.43
CA SER A 247 21.91 35.94 -14.37
C SER A 247 20.72 35.04 -14.04
N TYR A 248 19.93 35.38 -13.02
CA TYR A 248 18.71 34.65 -12.68
C TYR A 248 17.82 34.46 -13.92
N GLU A 249 17.44 33.21 -14.17
CA GLU A 249 16.45 32.83 -15.17
C GLU A 249 15.42 31.92 -14.48
N ARG A 250 14.14 32.31 -14.52
CA ARG A 250 13.07 31.68 -13.74
C ARG A 250 12.92 30.20 -14.08
N ARG A 251 12.92 29.85 -15.37
CA ARG A 251 12.72 28.47 -15.81
C ARG A 251 13.87 27.58 -15.36
N SER A 252 15.12 28.00 -15.57
CA SER A 252 16.30 27.26 -15.11
C SER A 252 16.30 27.06 -13.60
N PHE A 253 15.91 28.08 -12.83
CA PHE A 253 15.81 27.98 -11.37
C PHE A 253 14.70 27.00 -10.93
N HIS A 254 13.52 27.08 -11.55
CA HIS A 254 12.43 26.14 -11.32
C HIS A 254 12.84 24.71 -11.67
N ASP A 255 13.39 24.48 -12.86
CA ASP A 255 13.69 23.16 -13.39
C ASP A 255 14.75 22.45 -12.53
N GLU A 256 15.74 23.19 -12.01
CA GLU A 256 16.72 22.65 -11.06
C GLU A 256 16.06 22.16 -9.76
N ILE A 257 15.24 22.99 -9.12
CA ILE A 257 14.60 22.65 -7.83
C ILE A 257 13.57 21.54 -8.02
N ALA A 258 12.80 21.60 -9.11
CA ALA A 258 11.80 20.58 -9.44
C ALA A 258 12.48 19.22 -9.67
N HIS A 259 13.58 19.20 -10.42
CA HIS A 259 14.37 17.99 -10.62
C HIS A 259 14.88 17.41 -9.30
N LEU A 260 15.43 18.25 -8.41
CA LEU A 260 15.90 17.80 -7.09
C LEU A 260 14.76 17.28 -6.20
N LYS A 261 13.56 17.89 -6.28
CA LYS A 261 12.38 17.45 -5.52
C LYS A 261 11.88 16.08 -5.97
N GLU A 262 11.95 15.80 -7.27
CA GLU A 262 11.48 14.56 -7.91
C GLU A 262 12.52 13.42 -7.87
N ASP A 263 13.82 13.74 -7.81
CA ASP A 263 14.88 12.75 -7.75
C ASP A 263 15.00 12.10 -6.37
N ILE A 264 14.38 10.92 -6.25
CA ILE A 264 14.45 10.07 -5.07
C ILE A 264 15.37 8.85 -5.26
N THR A 265 16.18 8.81 -6.33
CA THR A 265 16.97 7.63 -6.69
C THR A 265 18.03 7.27 -5.64
N SER A 266 18.49 8.25 -4.87
CA SER A 266 19.46 8.07 -3.79
C SER A 266 18.84 7.71 -2.43
N LEU A 267 17.51 7.83 -2.30
CA LEU A 267 16.79 7.61 -1.04
C LEU A 267 16.51 6.12 -0.82
N SER A 268 16.51 5.67 0.42
CA SER A 268 15.97 4.34 0.75
C SER A 268 14.44 4.34 0.69
N LEU A 269 13.81 3.17 0.64
CA LEU A 269 12.35 3.08 0.68
C LEU A 269 11.77 3.68 1.97
N ARG A 270 12.44 3.46 3.11
CA ARG A 270 12.07 4.09 4.38
C ARG A 270 12.20 5.62 4.31
N ASP A 271 13.24 6.13 3.63
CA ASP A 271 13.42 7.57 3.43
C ASP A 271 12.30 8.17 2.58
N ASN A 272 11.89 7.47 1.52
CA ASN A 272 10.76 7.88 0.68
C ASN A 272 9.46 7.96 1.49
N LEU A 273 9.22 7.01 2.40
CA LEU A 273 8.03 7.02 3.26
C LEU A 273 8.06 8.14 4.31
N ARG A 274 9.23 8.59 4.77
CA ARG A 274 9.32 9.65 5.80
C ARG A 274 9.54 11.06 5.24
N LYS A 275 9.94 11.21 3.96
CA LYS A 275 10.27 12.51 3.36
C LYS A 275 9.07 13.46 3.37
N ASP A 276 7.93 13.05 2.83
CA ASP A 276 6.70 13.85 2.79
C ASP A 276 5.58 13.07 3.48
N TYR A 277 5.59 13.16 4.81
CA TYR A 277 4.76 12.36 5.70
C TYR A 277 3.91 13.25 6.60
N LYS A 278 2.64 12.89 6.76
CA LYS A 278 1.66 13.60 7.58
C LYS A 278 0.88 12.61 8.45
N GLU A 279 0.43 13.06 9.61
CA GLU A 279 -0.31 12.22 10.57
C GLU A 279 -1.61 12.86 11.03
N TRP A 280 -2.65 12.04 11.13
CA TRP A 280 -3.94 12.42 11.70
C TRP A 280 -4.39 11.40 12.74
N GLU A 281 -5.13 11.89 13.73
CA GLU A 281 -5.78 11.06 14.74
C GLU A 281 -7.27 11.39 14.78
N GLY A 282 -8.11 10.37 14.60
CA GLY A 282 -9.55 10.53 14.55
C GLY A 282 -10.27 9.24 14.92
N ALA A 283 -11.33 9.34 15.73
CA ALA A 283 -12.13 8.20 16.16
C ALA A 283 -11.32 7.02 16.73
N GLY A 284 -10.17 7.25 17.37
CA GLY A 284 -9.30 6.20 17.91
C GLY A 284 -8.50 5.41 16.86
N VAL A 285 -8.39 5.91 15.63
CA VAL A 285 -7.50 5.40 14.58
C VAL A 285 -6.46 6.47 14.24
N ARG A 286 -5.19 6.09 14.17
CA ARG A 286 -4.11 6.94 13.67
C ARG A 286 -3.86 6.62 12.19
N LEU A 287 -3.98 7.64 11.35
CA LEU A 287 -3.69 7.62 9.93
C LEU A 287 -2.33 8.28 9.70
N GLY A 288 -1.44 7.60 8.98
CA GLY A 288 -0.28 8.23 8.35
C GLY A 288 -0.45 8.26 6.85
N THR A 289 -0.02 9.33 6.19
CA THR A 289 0.09 9.36 4.73
C THR A 289 1.52 9.68 4.33
N SER A 290 2.06 8.96 3.36
CA SER A 290 3.30 9.30 2.68
C SER A 290 3.03 9.67 1.23
N SER A 291 3.47 10.85 0.80
CA SER A 291 3.46 11.24 -0.61
C SER A 291 4.82 10.94 -1.24
N VAL A 292 4.82 10.28 -2.40
CA VAL A 292 6.06 9.85 -3.07
C VAL A 292 6.04 10.31 -4.54
N PRO A 293 7.08 11.00 -5.02
CA PRO A 293 7.12 11.54 -6.39
C PRO A 293 7.53 10.50 -7.45
N GLN A 294 7.17 9.22 -7.24
CA GLN A 294 7.39 8.10 -8.16
C GLN A 294 6.26 7.09 -8.01
N ASP A 295 5.95 6.33 -9.07
CA ASP A 295 4.90 5.31 -9.09
C ASP A 295 5.24 4.04 -8.28
N PHE A 296 4.23 3.20 -8.02
CA PHE A 296 4.41 1.94 -7.30
C PHE A 296 5.29 0.94 -8.06
N ALA A 297 5.38 1.02 -9.39
CA ALA A 297 6.27 0.16 -10.15
C ALA A 297 7.75 0.49 -9.86
N PHE A 298 8.09 1.78 -9.77
CA PHE A 298 9.38 2.25 -9.31
C PHE A 298 9.66 1.78 -7.87
N LEU A 299 8.71 1.96 -6.96
CA LEU A 299 8.88 1.58 -5.55
C LEU A 299 9.02 0.05 -5.37
N ALA A 300 8.26 -0.74 -6.11
CA ALA A 300 8.36 -2.20 -6.09
C ALA A 300 9.72 -2.66 -6.63
N LYS A 301 10.20 -2.04 -7.72
CA LYS A 301 11.54 -2.30 -8.25
C LYS A 301 12.63 -1.93 -7.24
N GLN A 302 12.49 -0.79 -6.57
CA GLN A 302 13.43 -0.33 -5.54
C GLN A 302 13.45 -1.28 -4.33
N ALA A 303 12.28 -1.78 -3.90
CA ALA A 303 12.15 -2.75 -2.82
C ALA A 303 12.69 -4.15 -3.18
N GLY A 304 12.79 -4.46 -4.47
CA GLY A 304 13.15 -5.78 -4.98
C GLY A 304 11.96 -6.75 -5.08
N GLY A 305 10.76 -6.23 -5.31
CA GLY A 305 9.50 -6.97 -5.50
C GLY A 305 8.32 -6.33 -4.76
N GLU A 306 7.10 -6.65 -5.20
CA GLU A 306 5.84 -6.19 -4.59
C GLU A 306 5.71 -6.62 -3.13
N ASP A 307 6.07 -7.88 -2.81
CA ASP A 307 6.02 -8.41 -1.44
C ASP A 307 6.90 -7.61 -0.47
N LYS A 308 8.11 -7.24 -0.92
CA LYS A 308 9.06 -6.45 -0.13
C LYS A 308 8.62 -5.01 0.04
N LEU A 309 7.95 -4.44 -0.96
CA LEU A 309 7.33 -3.12 -0.85
C LEU A 309 6.22 -3.15 0.21
N ALA A 310 5.33 -4.15 0.15
CA ALA A 310 4.26 -4.31 1.14
C ALA A 310 4.81 -4.53 2.56
N GLU A 311 5.89 -5.31 2.70
CA GLU A 311 6.60 -5.49 3.97
C GLU A 311 7.17 -4.18 4.52
N ALA A 312 7.86 -3.39 3.69
CA ALA A 312 8.42 -2.12 4.12
C ALA A 312 7.36 -1.09 4.54
N ILE A 313 6.23 -1.03 3.82
CA ILE A 313 5.08 -0.17 4.20
C ILE A 313 4.51 -0.62 5.55
N ARG A 314 4.38 -1.93 5.76
CA ARG A 314 3.95 -2.51 7.04
C ARG A 314 4.92 -2.20 8.18
N GLU A 315 6.23 -2.31 7.95
CA GLU A 315 7.25 -1.96 8.94
C GLU A 315 7.21 -0.49 9.33
N TRP A 316 7.06 0.40 8.34
CA TRP A 316 6.89 1.82 8.58
C TRP A 316 5.63 2.13 9.39
N ALA A 317 4.50 1.52 9.04
CA ALA A 317 3.25 1.68 9.79
C ALA A 317 3.37 1.18 11.24
N LYS A 318 4.09 0.08 11.48
CA LYS A 318 4.42 -0.42 12.83
C LYS A 318 5.32 0.55 13.59
N GLU A 319 6.38 1.07 12.95
CA GLU A 319 7.31 2.05 13.53
C GLU A 319 6.55 3.28 14.05
N LYS A 320 5.61 3.80 13.23
CA LYS A 320 4.79 4.97 13.55
C LYS A 320 3.57 4.66 14.43
N LYS A 321 3.29 3.38 14.69
CA LYS A 321 2.12 2.89 15.45
C LYS A 321 0.80 3.39 14.83
N LEU A 322 0.67 3.17 13.53
CA LEU A 322 -0.51 3.56 12.74
C LEU A 322 -1.54 2.44 12.72
N GLY A 323 -2.81 2.81 12.77
CA GLY A 323 -3.91 1.88 12.46
C GLY A 323 -4.14 1.76 10.96
N LEU A 324 -3.94 2.88 10.24
CA LEU A 324 -4.13 3.02 8.80
C LEU A 324 -2.94 3.79 8.20
N MET A 325 -2.43 3.32 7.07
CA MET A 325 -1.31 3.92 6.36
C MET A 325 -1.68 4.06 4.90
N ALA A 326 -1.56 5.26 4.35
CA ALA A 326 -1.77 5.51 2.93
C ALA A 326 -0.45 5.93 2.26
N VAL A 327 -0.14 5.33 1.13
CA VAL A 327 0.95 5.78 0.25
C VAL A 327 0.32 6.36 -1.00
N LEU A 328 0.62 7.63 -1.28
CA LEU A 328 0.10 8.41 -2.39
C LEU A 328 1.25 8.66 -3.36
N THR A 329 1.15 8.13 -4.58
CA THR A 329 2.18 8.36 -5.59
C THR A 329 1.75 9.46 -6.56
N THR A 330 2.73 10.19 -7.07
CA THR A 330 2.56 11.07 -8.23
C THR A 330 3.68 10.81 -9.22
N SER A 331 3.34 10.60 -10.49
CA SER A 331 4.33 10.43 -11.55
C SER A 331 3.87 11.09 -12.84
N ALA A 332 4.82 11.36 -13.74
CA ALA A 332 4.55 11.79 -15.10
C ALA A 332 5.10 10.73 -16.06
N GLN A 333 4.21 9.90 -16.61
CA GLN A 333 4.57 8.94 -17.67
C GLN A 333 4.02 9.45 -19.00
N ASP A 334 4.88 9.55 -20.03
CA ASP A 334 4.53 10.03 -21.37
C ASP A 334 3.85 11.42 -21.39
N GLY A 335 4.28 12.30 -20.47
CA GLY A 335 3.70 13.65 -20.32
C GLY A 335 2.29 13.68 -19.72
N LYS A 336 1.77 12.53 -19.26
CA LYS A 336 0.50 12.44 -18.54
C LYS A 336 0.76 12.28 -17.04
N PHE A 337 0.15 13.17 -16.28
CA PHE A 337 0.14 13.11 -14.83
C PHE A 337 -0.69 11.90 -14.35
N LYS A 338 -0.10 11.08 -13.48
CA LYS A 338 -0.72 9.90 -12.88
C LYS A 338 -0.62 9.97 -11.36
N ARG A 339 -1.62 9.41 -10.69
CA ARG A 339 -1.65 9.20 -9.25
C ARG A 339 -2.06 7.78 -8.96
N GLU A 340 -1.45 7.18 -7.95
CA GLU A 340 -1.88 5.89 -7.39
C GLU A 340 -1.99 6.02 -5.88
N VAL A 341 -2.80 5.17 -5.27
CA VAL A 341 -2.99 5.12 -3.82
C VAL A 341 -2.97 3.67 -3.36
N LEU A 342 -2.21 3.40 -2.29
CA LEU A 342 -2.24 2.15 -1.55
C LEU A 342 -2.69 2.45 -0.13
N VAL A 343 -3.66 1.70 0.36
CA VAL A 343 -4.15 1.81 1.74
C VAL A 343 -3.86 0.50 2.47
N TRP A 344 -3.10 0.61 3.56
CA TRP A 344 -2.74 -0.49 4.44
C TRP A 344 -3.40 -0.32 5.81
N ALA A 345 -3.93 -1.39 6.39
CA ALA A 345 -4.61 -1.38 7.68
C ALA A 345 -4.26 -2.60 8.54
N GLN A 346 -4.24 -2.44 9.87
CA GLN A 346 -3.85 -3.52 10.81
C GLN A 346 -4.89 -3.91 11.87
N SER A 347 -5.92 -3.09 12.10
CA SER A 347 -6.98 -3.38 13.07
C SER A 347 -8.32 -3.58 12.38
N GLU A 348 -9.24 -4.35 12.97
CA GLU A 348 -10.59 -4.56 12.42
C GLU A 348 -11.26 -3.22 12.05
N LYS A 349 -11.15 -2.23 12.94
CA LYS A 349 -11.68 -0.89 12.72
C LYS A 349 -11.00 -0.16 11.54
N ALA A 350 -9.69 -0.30 11.39
CA ALA A 350 -8.97 0.32 10.29
C ALA A 350 -9.24 -0.40 8.95
N VAL A 351 -9.41 -1.72 8.96
CA VAL A 351 -9.80 -2.51 7.79
C VAL A 351 -11.20 -2.13 7.33
N GLU A 352 -12.16 -2.00 8.27
CA GLU A 352 -13.50 -1.50 7.96
C GLU A 352 -13.46 -0.08 7.38
N ALA A 353 -12.62 0.80 7.92
CA ALA A 353 -12.44 2.15 7.41
C ALA A 353 -11.86 2.15 5.97
N ALA A 354 -10.85 1.34 5.69
CA ALA A 354 -10.24 1.22 4.36
C ALA A 354 -11.25 0.68 3.32
N LYS A 355 -12.00 -0.38 3.65
CA LYS A 355 -13.06 -0.93 2.80
C LYS A 355 -14.17 0.08 2.54
N THR A 356 -14.56 0.83 3.57
CA THR A 356 -15.58 1.87 3.45
C THR A 356 -15.11 3.01 2.56
N PHE A 357 -13.84 3.44 2.71
CA PHE A 357 -13.22 4.44 1.85
C PHE A 357 -13.25 4.03 0.38
N GLU A 358 -12.78 2.83 0.05
CA GLU A 358 -12.80 2.32 -1.33
C GLU A 358 -14.23 2.26 -1.89
N LYS A 359 -15.18 1.73 -1.11
CA LYS A 359 -16.58 1.62 -1.53
C LYS A 359 -17.24 2.98 -1.79
N GLN A 360 -16.92 4.00 -0.98
CA GLN A 360 -17.57 5.31 -1.06
C GLN A 360 -16.91 6.24 -2.10
N HIS A 361 -15.60 6.10 -2.31
CA HIS A 361 -14.83 7.07 -3.10
C HIS A 361 -14.20 6.48 -4.38
N SER A 362 -14.37 5.19 -4.67
CA SER A 362 -13.81 4.57 -5.89
C SER A 362 -14.25 5.25 -7.18
N GLU A 363 -15.53 5.58 -7.32
CA GLU A 363 -16.06 6.28 -8.51
C GLU A 363 -15.54 7.71 -8.59
N GLU A 364 -15.60 8.46 -7.49
CA GLU A 364 -15.16 9.86 -7.40
C GLU A 364 -13.67 10.02 -7.70
N LEU A 365 -12.83 9.15 -7.14
CA LEU A 365 -11.38 9.18 -7.28
C LEU A 365 -10.88 8.41 -8.50
N GLY A 366 -11.76 7.70 -9.23
CA GLY A 366 -11.38 6.87 -10.37
C GLY A 366 -10.46 5.71 -10.01
N LEU A 367 -10.68 5.08 -8.85
CA LEU A 367 -9.84 3.98 -8.36
C LEU A 367 -10.05 2.73 -9.23
N SER A 368 -8.96 2.06 -9.56
CA SER A 368 -8.93 0.77 -10.24
C SER A 368 -7.84 -0.11 -9.64
N PRO A 369 -8.01 -1.45 -9.59
CA PRO A 369 -6.99 -2.35 -9.08
C PRO A 369 -5.64 -2.13 -9.75
N TRP A 370 -4.58 -2.03 -8.94
CA TRP A 370 -3.22 -1.86 -9.43
C TRP A 370 -2.62 -3.23 -9.75
N ASN A 371 -2.17 -3.43 -11.00
CA ASN A 371 -1.46 -4.64 -11.44
C ASN A 371 -2.15 -5.95 -11.01
N ASP A 372 -3.45 -6.07 -11.30
CA ASP A 372 -4.31 -7.22 -10.94
C ASP A 372 -4.37 -7.53 -9.43
N GLY A 373 -4.21 -6.50 -8.57
CA GLY A 373 -4.31 -6.65 -7.11
C GLY A 373 -3.04 -7.19 -6.46
N ARG A 374 -1.89 -7.14 -7.14
CA ARG A 374 -0.61 -7.71 -6.64
C ARG A 374 -0.08 -7.14 -5.33
N LEU A 375 -0.55 -5.96 -4.91
CA LEU A 375 -0.20 -5.34 -3.63
C LEU A 375 -1.33 -5.45 -2.60
N ASP A 376 -2.46 -6.05 -2.96
CA ASP A 376 -3.57 -6.25 -2.04
C ASP A 376 -3.15 -7.33 -1.04
N LEU A 377 -3.09 -6.95 0.24
CA LEU A 377 -2.85 -7.91 1.30
C LEU A 377 -4.12 -8.74 1.48
N ASP A 378 -4.08 -9.93 0.91
CA ASP A 378 -4.86 -11.09 1.28
C ASP A 378 -5.08 -11.10 2.80
N GLU A 379 -6.33 -10.86 3.24
CA GLU A 379 -6.75 -10.96 4.62
C GLU A 379 -6.23 -12.28 5.22
N ALA A 380 -5.72 -12.23 6.46
CA ALA A 380 -5.00 -13.33 7.11
C ALA A 380 -5.68 -14.68 6.82
N ALA A 381 -5.01 -15.52 6.01
CA ALA A 381 -5.61 -16.73 5.50
C ALA A 381 -6.23 -17.57 6.63
N ARG A 382 -7.50 -17.94 6.46
CA ARG A 382 -8.21 -18.76 7.44
C ARG A 382 -7.60 -20.15 7.44
N ILE A 383 -6.98 -20.56 8.55
CA ILE A 383 -6.44 -21.92 8.71
C ILE A 383 -7.55 -22.84 9.22
N ILE A 384 -7.85 -23.90 8.46
CA ILE A 384 -8.75 -24.99 8.86
C ILE A 384 -7.89 -26.18 9.28
N SER A 385 -8.07 -26.64 10.52
CA SER A 385 -7.28 -27.75 11.08
C SER A 385 -8.13 -28.85 11.74
N ASP A 386 -9.42 -28.61 11.89
CA ASP A 386 -10.39 -29.46 12.60
C ASP A 386 -11.36 -30.17 11.66
N ALA A 387 -11.20 -30.02 10.34
CA ALA A 387 -12.04 -30.71 9.36
C ALA A 387 -11.79 -32.22 9.37
N THR A 388 -12.88 -32.98 9.56
CA THR A 388 -12.85 -34.46 9.56
C THR A 388 -13.57 -35.06 8.36
N GLN A 389 -14.44 -34.28 7.71
CA GLN A 389 -15.17 -34.66 6.51
C GLN A 389 -14.66 -33.86 5.32
N PHE A 390 -14.57 -34.51 4.17
CA PHE A 390 -14.08 -33.88 2.94
C PHE A 390 -15.00 -32.76 2.45
N VAL A 391 -16.32 -32.84 2.72
CA VAL A 391 -17.28 -31.78 2.38
C VAL A 391 -16.92 -30.44 3.00
N ASP A 392 -16.26 -30.44 4.16
CA ASP A 392 -15.90 -29.23 4.90
C ASP A 392 -14.75 -28.46 4.22
N ILE A 393 -13.95 -29.13 3.39
CA ILE A 393 -12.79 -28.54 2.69
C ILE A 393 -12.96 -28.52 1.17
N ALA A 394 -13.91 -29.30 0.67
CA ALA A 394 -14.26 -29.47 -0.73
C ALA A 394 -14.38 -28.16 -1.54
N PRO A 395 -15.01 -27.09 -1.00
CA PRO A 395 -15.13 -25.83 -1.73
C PRO A 395 -13.80 -25.10 -1.95
N TYR A 396 -12.80 -25.40 -1.12
CA TYR A 396 -11.54 -24.65 -1.05
C TYR A 396 -10.37 -25.38 -1.71
N ILE A 397 -10.43 -26.73 -1.76
CA ILE A 397 -9.27 -27.56 -2.08
C ILE A 397 -8.65 -27.30 -3.47
N ASP A 398 -9.47 -26.92 -4.45
CA ASP A 398 -9.01 -26.61 -5.81
C ASP A 398 -8.70 -25.12 -6.00
N THR A 399 -9.37 -24.21 -5.29
CA THR A 399 -9.31 -22.76 -5.52
C THR A 399 -8.35 -22.04 -4.57
N GLY A 400 -8.21 -22.51 -3.34
CA GLY A 400 -7.46 -21.81 -2.28
C GLY A 400 -8.22 -20.69 -1.59
N VAL A 401 -9.48 -20.45 -1.95
CA VAL A 401 -10.28 -19.33 -1.44
C VAL A 401 -11.69 -19.76 -1.05
N ASP A 402 -12.24 -19.11 -0.03
CA ASP A 402 -13.63 -19.27 0.37
C ASP A 402 -14.56 -18.64 -0.68
N PRO A 403 -15.53 -19.38 -1.26
CA PRO A 403 -16.31 -18.88 -2.39
C PRO A 403 -17.35 -17.82 -2.00
N VAL A 404 -17.56 -17.57 -0.71
CA VAL A 404 -18.51 -16.56 -0.21
C VAL A 404 -17.77 -15.29 0.22
N SER A 405 -16.71 -15.46 1.01
CA SER A 405 -15.95 -14.35 1.59
C SER A 405 -14.71 -13.95 0.78
N PHE A 406 -14.36 -14.75 -0.24
CA PHE A 406 -13.15 -14.61 -1.07
C PHE A 406 -11.84 -14.63 -0.28
N GLN A 407 -11.91 -15.06 0.99
CA GLN A 407 -10.76 -15.17 1.88
C GLN A 407 -9.86 -16.32 1.48
N PRO A 408 -8.53 -16.16 1.47
CA PRO A 408 -7.61 -17.28 1.35
C PRO A 408 -7.81 -18.30 2.47
N VAL A 409 -7.77 -19.59 2.11
CA VAL A 409 -7.94 -20.70 3.06
C VAL A 409 -6.71 -21.60 3.01
N LEU A 410 -6.15 -21.89 4.18
CA LEU A 410 -5.07 -22.86 4.36
C LEU A 410 -5.59 -24.07 5.14
N LEU A 411 -5.10 -25.26 4.80
CA LEU A 411 -5.51 -26.54 5.38
C LEU A 411 -4.34 -27.16 6.15
N ASP A 412 -4.49 -27.32 7.46
CA ASP A 412 -3.55 -28.04 8.33
C ASP A 412 -4.21 -29.31 8.89
N LEU A 413 -4.35 -30.33 8.05
CA LEU A 413 -5.13 -31.53 8.35
C LEU A 413 -4.24 -32.65 8.87
N LYS A 414 -4.76 -33.44 9.81
CA LYS A 414 -4.06 -34.59 10.39
C LYS A 414 -4.81 -35.89 10.15
N CYS A 415 -4.07 -36.95 9.89
CA CYS A 415 -4.60 -38.30 9.79
C CYS A 415 -5.18 -38.71 11.16
N PRO A 416 -6.45 -39.11 11.26
CA PRO A 416 -7.05 -39.50 12.54
C PRO A 416 -6.50 -40.81 13.10
N CYS A 417 -5.77 -41.60 12.30
CA CYS A 417 -5.17 -42.87 12.74
C CYS A 417 -3.79 -42.69 13.38
N CYS A 418 -2.93 -41.82 12.82
CA CYS A 418 -1.53 -41.68 13.24
C CYS A 418 -1.16 -40.28 13.73
N GLY A 419 -1.98 -39.26 13.46
CA GLY A 419 -1.72 -37.86 13.80
C GLY A 419 -0.76 -37.12 12.86
N TYR A 420 -0.19 -37.78 11.85
CA TYR A 420 0.66 -37.10 10.86
C TYR A 420 -0.13 -36.18 9.95
N HIS A 421 0.54 -35.14 9.47
CA HIS A 421 -0.04 -34.16 8.55
C HIS A 421 -0.36 -34.80 7.20
N LEU A 422 -1.56 -34.53 6.72
CA LEU A 422 -2.04 -34.97 5.41
C LEU A 422 -1.49 -34.05 4.33
N ASP A 423 -1.09 -34.63 3.20
CA ASP A 423 -0.69 -33.87 2.01
C ASP A 423 -1.92 -33.22 1.36
N VAL A 424 -1.80 -31.92 1.05
CA VAL A 424 -2.84 -31.09 0.45
C VAL A 424 -2.22 -30.27 -0.70
N PRO A 425 -3.01 -29.81 -1.69
CA PRO A 425 -2.48 -28.99 -2.78
C PRO A 425 -1.71 -27.77 -2.26
N ALA A 426 -0.58 -27.45 -2.90
CA ALA A 426 0.33 -26.38 -2.45
C ALA A 426 -0.36 -25.02 -2.23
N ARG A 427 -1.41 -24.73 -3.01
CA ARG A 427 -2.23 -23.50 -2.90
C ARG A 427 -3.00 -23.35 -1.59
N VAL A 428 -3.31 -24.47 -0.92
CA VAL A 428 -3.98 -24.50 0.38
C VAL A 428 -3.03 -24.99 1.47
N SER A 429 -1.75 -25.20 1.17
CA SER A 429 -0.77 -25.65 2.14
C SER A 429 -0.22 -24.46 2.93
N PRO A 430 -0.19 -24.52 4.27
CA PRO A 430 0.29 -23.40 5.08
C PRO A 430 1.82 -23.25 5.06
N ASN A 431 2.58 -24.09 4.34
CA ASN A 431 4.05 -24.10 4.29
C ASN A 431 4.75 -24.14 5.68
N LEU A 432 4.03 -24.55 6.73
CA LEU A 432 4.51 -24.55 8.12
C LEU A 432 5.54 -25.63 8.43
N TYR A 433 5.70 -26.62 7.56
CA TYR A 433 6.47 -27.83 7.83
C TYR A 433 7.38 -28.25 6.65
N PRO A 434 8.40 -27.44 6.30
CA PRO A 434 9.27 -27.71 5.15
C PRO A 434 10.06 -29.03 5.25
N ASP A 435 10.26 -29.56 6.46
CA ASP A 435 11.00 -30.79 6.73
C ASP A 435 10.11 -31.98 7.17
N ALA A 436 8.77 -31.83 7.15
CA ALA A 436 7.87 -32.91 7.57
C ALA A 436 7.55 -33.87 6.42
N SER A 437 7.57 -35.17 6.72
CA SER A 437 7.02 -36.19 5.84
C SER A 437 5.49 -36.09 5.82
N LEU A 438 4.93 -35.56 4.73
CA LEU A 438 3.48 -35.50 4.51
C LEU A 438 2.95 -36.87 4.06
N GLU A 439 1.80 -37.28 4.60
CA GLU A 439 1.12 -38.51 4.20
C GLU A 439 0.02 -38.20 3.18
N PRO A 440 0.04 -38.75 1.95
CA PRO A 440 -1.04 -38.53 0.99
C PRO A 440 -2.39 -38.91 1.60
N MET A 441 -3.38 -38.03 1.58
CA MET A 441 -4.70 -38.37 2.10
C MET A 441 -5.48 -39.27 1.14
N THR A 442 -6.37 -40.08 1.66
CA THR A 442 -7.37 -40.85 0.94
C THR A 442 -8.73 -40.39 1.42
N VAL A 443 -9.62 -40.09 0.47
CA VAL A 443 -11.00 -39.71 0.75
C VAL A 443 -11.89 -40.92 0.57
N LEU A 444 -12.67 -41.26 1.59
CA LEU A 444 -13.59 -42.41 1.55
C LEU A 444 -14.99 -42.01 1.06
N PRO A 445 -15.83 -42.94 0.57
CA PRO A 445 -17.21 -42.64 0.19
C PRO A 445 -18.03 -41.99 1.31
N CYS A 446 -17.73 -42.33 2.56
CA CYS A 446 -18.37 -41.76 3.74
C CYS A 446 -17.91 -40.32 4.09
N GLY A 447 -16.94 -39.77 3.34
CA GLY A 447 -16.41 -38.42 3.51
C GLY A 447 -15.17 -38.28 4.38
N HIS A 448 -14.84 -39.28 5.22
CA HIS A 448 -13.64 -39.20 6.07
C HIS A 448 -12.34 -39.22 5.26
N MET A 449 -11.38 -38.41 5.71
CA MET A 449 -10.03 -38.28 5.15
C MET A 449 -9.03 -39.01 6.04
N ILE A 450 -8.31 -39.98 5.47
CA ILE A 450 -7.34 -40.84 6.19
C ILE A 450 -6.02 -40.81 5.44
N GLY A 451 -4.88 -40.90 6.13
CA GLY A 451 -3.60 -41.12 5.46
C GLY A 451 -3.61 -42.42 4.64
N SER A 452 -3.10 -42.39 3.41
CA SER A 452 -3.20 -43.51 2.46
C SER A 452 -2.48 -44.76 2.96
N HIS A 453 -1.31 -44.60 3.60
CA HIS A 453 -0.57 -45.71 4.19
C HIS A 453 -1.31 -46.29 5.40
N CYS A 454 -1.88 -45.41 6.24
CA CYS A 454 -2.73 -45.83 7.36
C CYS A 454 -3.95 -46.62 6.87
N MET A 455 -4.58 -46.17 5.79
CA MET A 455 -5.75 -46.83 5.20
C MET A 455 -5.40 -48.20 4.62
N ASP A 456 -4.30 -48.32 3.88
CA ASP A 456 -3.83 -49.59 3.35
C ASP A 456 -3.49 -50.60 4.44
N ASN A 457 -2.84 -50.16 5.52
CA ASN A 457 -2.56 -50.99 6.68
C ASN A 457 -3.84 -51.43 7.39
N TRP A 458 -4.81 -50.52 7.53
CA TRP A 458 -6.11 -50.82 8.11
C TRP A 458 -6.82 -51.94 7.33
N ILE A 459 -6.95 -51.82 6.02
CA ILE A 459 -7.59 -52.84 5.17
C ILE A 459 -6.88 -54.19 5.27
N ARG A 460 -5.55 -54.22 5.26
CA ARG A 460 -4.77 -55.47 5.44
C ARG A 460 -5.04 -56.14 6.79
N SER A 461 -5.17 -55.35 7.87
CA SER A 461 -5.49 -55.88 9.20
C SER A 461 -6.86 -56.51 9.23
N ARG A 462 -7.87 -55.86 8.63
CA ARG A 462 -9.24 -56.37 8.53
C ARG A 462 -9.30 -57.71 7.79
N ASP A 463 -8.60 -57.80 6.67
CA ASP A 463 -8.51 -59.02 5.87
C ASP A 463 -7.86 -60.17 6.65
N ALA A 464 -6.78 -59.89 7.38
CA ALA A 464 -6.12 -60.87 8.26
C ALA A 464 -7.04 -61.37 9.40
N GLU A 465 -7.91 -60.51 9.90
CA GLU A 465 -8.94 -60.82 10.91
C GLU A 465 -10.20 -61.47 10.31
N LYS A 466 -10.27 -61.63 8.98
CA LYS A 466 -11.47 -62.06 8.24
C LYS A 466 -12.70 -61.19 8.51
N GLU A 467 -12.46 -59.91 8.76
CA GLU A 467 -13.51 -58.95 9.00
C GLU A 467 -13.72 -58.03 7.78
N PRO A 468 -14.93 -57.48 7.57
CA PRO A 468 -15.20 -56.68 6.39
C PRO A 468 -14.35 -55.39 6.37
N PRO A 469 -13.89 -54.95 5.18
CA PRO A 469 -13.18 -53.70 5.03
C PRO A 469 -14.13 -52.55 5.36
N ASN A 470 -13.71 -51.63 6.23
CA ASN A 470 -14.55 -50.50 6.63
C ASN A 470 -13.73 -49.25 6.95
N CYS A 471 -14.41 -48.11 7.05
CA CYS A 471 -13.81 -46.86 7.49
C CYS A 471 -13.32 -46.99 8.95
N PRO A 472 -12.07 -46.60 9.27
CA PRO A 472 -11.56 -46.66 10.64
C PRO A 472 -12.27 -45.71 11.61
N VAL A 473 -12.93 -44.66 11.09
CA VAL A 473 -13.62 -43.63 11.89
C VAL A 473 -15.08 -44.01 12.14
N CYS A 474 -15.88 -44.19 11.07
CA CYS A 474 -17.33 -44.42 11.20
C CYS A 474 -17.81 -45.83 10.89
N ARG A 475 -16.89 -46.77 10.59
CA ARG A 475 -17.20 -48.17 10.27
C ARG A 475 -18.07 -48.38 9.02
N PHE A 476 -18.19 -47.37 8.14
CA PHE A 476 -18.81 -47.53 6.83
C PHE A 476 -18.13 -48.64 6.04
N GLU A 477 -18.90 -49.62 5.54
CA GLU A 477 -18.37 -50.77 4.82
C GLU A 477 -17.85 -50.38 3.43
N LEU A 478 -16.60 -50.74 3.12
CA LEU A 478 -15.90 -50.39 1.90
C LEU A 478 -15.94 -51.53 0.87
N ALA A 479 -17.11 -52.16 0.73
CA ALA A 479 -17.33 -53.21 -0.24
C ALA A 479 -18.57 -52.94 -1.09
N TYR A 480 -18.51 -53.30 -2.38
CA TYR A 480 -19.67 -53.23 -3.26
C TYR A 480 -20.70 -54.28 -2.85
N LYS A 481 -21.93 -53.86 -2.55
CA LYS A 481 -22.97 -54.72 -1.96
C LYS A 481 -23.25 -56.03 -2.70
N HIS A 482 -23.19 -56.06 -4.03
CA HIS A 482 -23.52 -57.26 -4.81
C HIS A 482 -22.31 -58.11 -5.16
N CYS A 483 -21.16 -57.51 -5.50
CA CYS A 483 -19.99 -58.28 -5.92
C CYS A 483 -18.96 -58.50 -4.81
N GLY A 484 -19.11 -57.86 -3.65
CA GLY A 484 -18.22 -57.99 -2.49
C GLY A 484 -16.81 -57.45 -2.70
N CYS A 485 -16.50 -56.89 -3.88
CA CYS A 485 -15.18 -56.33 -4.16
C CYS A 485 -14.93 -55.10 -3.27
N LEU A 486 -13.67 -54.88 -2.89
CA LEU A 486 -13.23 -53.68 -2.16
C LEU A 486 -13.45 -52.43 -3.03
N ILE A 487 -14.04 -51.38 -2.44
CA ILE A 487 -14.09 -50.04 -3.01
C ILE A 487 -12.69 -49.44 -2.84
N ARG A 488 -11.98 -49.26 -3.96
CA ARG A 488 -10.61 -48.72 -3.92
C ARG A 488 -10.64 -47.21 -3.80
N THR A 489 -9.92 -46.70 -2.82
CA THR A 489 -9.81 -45.27 -2.53
C THR A 489 -8.32 -44.90 -2.61
N PRO A 490 -7.80 -44.53 -3.79
CA PRO A 490 -6.38 -44.21 -3.94
C PRO A 490 -5.99 -42.97 -3.12
N GLY A 491 -4.69 -42.75 -2.96
CA GLY A 491 -4.17 -41.49 -2.42
C GLY A 491 -4.54 -40.33 -3.33
N TYR A 492 -4.95 -39.22 -2.73
CA TYR A 492 -5.27 -37.96 -3.38
C TYR A 492 -4.00 -37.39 -3.99
N ASN A 493 -4.03 -37.18 -5.30
CA ASN A 493 -2.93 -36.57 -6.02
C ASN A 493 -3.10 -35.05 -5.97
N THR A 494 -2.23 -34.37 -5.22
CA THR A 494 -2.26 -32.92 -5.00
C THR A 494 -2.00 -32.10 -6.26
N LEU A 495 -1.56 -32.74 -7.36
CA LEU A 495 -1.35 -32.12 -8.67
C LEU A 495 -2.57 -32.17 -9.60
N LEU A 496 -3.61 -32.94 -9.26
CA LEU A 496 -4.82 -33.07 -10.06
C LEU A 496 -6.01 -32.40 -9.35
N SER A 497 -6.93 -31.81 -10.13
CA SER A 497 -8.16 -31.26 -9.55
C SER A 497 -9.01 -32.36 -8.93
N ARG A 498 -9.78 -32.01 -7.90
CA ARG A 498 -10.70 -32.95 -7.24
C ARG A 498 -11.58 -33.69 -8.25
N ALA A 499 -12.18 -32.95 -9.20
CA ALA A 499 -13.11 -33.51 -10.19
C ALA A 499 -12.49 -34.57 -11.11
N ALA A 500 -11.16 -34.59 -11.27
CA ALA A 500 -10.45 -35.55 -12.11
C ALA A 500 -10.19 -36.91 -11.42
N GLN A 501 -10.33 -36.98 -10.09
CA GLN A 501 -9.90 -38.14 -9.30
C GLN A 501 -10.93 -38.65 -8.27
N LEU A 502 -11.83 -37.79 -7.79
CA LEU A 502 -12.76 -38.13 -6.71
C LEU A 502 -14.22 -37.94 -7.14
N PRO A 503 -15.04 -39.00 -7.07
CA PRO A 503 -16.50 -38.90 -7.05
C PRO A 503 -17.00 -38.07 -5.84
N LEU A 504 -18.25 -37.61 -5.88
CA LEU A 504 -18.90 -37.01 -4.70
C LEU A 504 -19.02 -38.05 -3.58
N THR A 505 -18.78 -37.63 -2.35
CA THR A 505 -19.00 -38.47 -1.14
C THR A 505 -20.50 -38.53 -0.80
N PHE A 506 -20.92 -39.44 0.06
CA PHE A 506 -22.33 -39.54 0.49
C PHE A 506 -22.85 -38.26 1.14
N VAL A 507 -22.01 -37.59 1.93
CA VAL A 507 -22.37 -36.33 2.60
C VAL A 507 -22.62 -35.22 1.57
N GLU A 508 -21.96 -35.30 0.41
CA GLU A 508 -22.13 -34.40 -0.73
C GLU A 508 -23.25 -34.84 -1.69
N GLY A 509 -24.02 -35.87 -1.34
CA GLY A 509 -25.09 -36.42 -2.19
C GLY A 509 -24.62 -37.44 -3.23
N GLY A 510 -23.37 -37.90 -3.14
CA GLY A 510 -22.82 -38.97 -3.97
C GLY A 510 -23.39 -40.35 -3.64
N ALA A 511 -23.02 -41.33 -4.47
CA ALA A 511 -23.45 -42.72 -4.31
C ALA A 511 -22.32 -43.69 -4.67
N VAL A 512 -22.40 -44.88 -4.08
CA VAL A 512 -21.60 -46.06 -4.44
C VAL A 512 -22.50 -46.99 -5.24
N ASP A 513 -22.01 -47.52 -6.36
CA ASP A 513 -22.76 -48.51 -7.12
C ASP A 513 -22.87 -49.86 -6.38
N HIS A 514 -23.79 -50.73 -6.80
CA HIS A 514 -23.89 -52.06 -6.19
C HIS A 514 -22.80 -53.04 -6.67
N ASN A 515 -22.19 -52.79 -7.84
CA ASN A 515 -21.14 -53.61 -8.45
C ASN A 515 -20.00 -52.70 -8.91
N CYS A 516 -18.75 -53.14 -8.79
CA CYS A 516 -17.61 -52.44 -9.38
C CYS A 516 -17.67 -52.44 -10.92
N GLY A 517 -16.98 -51.48 -11.56
CA GLY A 517 -16.91 -51.36 -13.02
C GLY A 517 -16.63 -52.69 -13.75
N PRO A 518 -15.53 -53.40 -13.43
CA PRO A 518 -15.23 -54.68 -14.07
C PRO A 518 -16.31 -55.76 -13.89
N CYS A 519 -17.00 -55.79 -12.74
CA CYS A 519 -18.11 -56.72 -12.52
C CYS A 519 -19.36 -56.33 -13.29
N ARG A 520 -19.64 -55.03 -13.45
CA ARG A 520 -20.71 -54.54 -14.32
C ARG A 520 -20.45 -54.93 -15.78
N ASP A 521 -19.23 -54.73 -16.27
CA ASP A 521 -18.85 -55.05 -17.64
C ASP A 521 -18.96 -56.55 -17.92
N ARG A 522 -18.45 -57.39 -17.01
CA ARG A 522 -18.61 -58.85 -17.11
C ARG A 522 -20.08 -59.28 -17.10
N ARG A 523 -20.91 -58.63 -16.29
CA ARG A 523 -22.33 -58.93 -16.21
C ARG A 523 -23.07 -58.49 -17.47
N ALA A 524 -22.68 -57.38 -18.07
CA ALA A 524 -23.22 -56.91 -19.35
C ALA A 524 -22.82 -57.86 -20.49
N ASP A 525 -21.55 -58.28 -20.57
CA ASP A 525 -21.08 -59.27 -21.54
C ASP A 525 -21.81 -60.60 -21.37
N TRP A 526 -21.95 -61.09 -20.14
CA TRP A 526 -22.69 -62.31 -19.85
C TRP A 526 -24.16 -62.20 -20.28
N ALA A 527 -24.85 -61.11 -19.91
CA ALA A 527 -26.25 -60.91 -20.27
C ALA A 527 -26.45 -60.83 -21.79
N LEU A 528 -25.52 -60.20 -22.52
CA LEU A 528 -25.56 -60.13 -23.98
C LEU A 528 -25.37 -61.51 -24.62
N ARG A 529 -24.41 -62.30 -24.14
CA ARG A 529 -24.17 -63.66 -24.63
C ARG A 529 -25.37 -64.57 -24.39
N THR A 530 -25.93 -64.56 -23.18
CA THR A 530 -27.11 -65.34 -22.84
C THR A 530 -28.32 -64.93 -23.69
N TRP A 531 -28.54 -63.63 -23.89
CA TRP A 531 -29.62 -63.16 -24.76
C TRP A 531 -29.44 -63.64 -26.21
N ILE A 532 -28.21 -63.58 -26.74
CA ILE A 532 -27.88 -64.11 -28.08
C ILE A 532 -28.18 -65.60 -28.16
N GLU A 533 -27.73 -66.40 -27.20
CA GLU A 533 -27.94 -67.85 -27.17
C GLU A 533 -29.43 -68.23 -27.08
N GLU A 534 -30.23 -67.46 -26.36
CA GLU A 534 -31.65 -67.72 -26.15
C GLU A 534 -32.55 -67.24 -27.31
N HIS A 535 -32.13 -66.20 -28.05
CA HIS A 535 -33.02 -65.49 -28.99
C HIS A 535 -32.55 -65.51 -30.46
N LEU A 536 -31.33 -65.94 -30.76
CA LEU A 536 -30.84 -66.08 -32.14
C LEU A 536 -30.74 -67.56 -32.56
N PRO A 537 -31.17 -67.93 -33.79
CA PRO A 537 -31.16 -69.33 -34.23
C PRO A 537 -29.74 -69.90 -34.28
N SER A 538 -29.53 -71.05 -33.64
CA SER A 538 -28.29 -71.82 -33.74
C SER A 538 -28.26 -72.63 -35.04
N ASP A 539 -28.00 -72.00 -36.18
CA ASP A 539 -27.94 -72.72 -37.46
C ASP A 539 -26.62 -73.47 -37.60
N ARG A 540 -26.64 -74.78 -37.29
CA ARG A 540 -25.54 -75.72 -37.60
C ARG A 540 -25.65 -76.36 -38.98
N THR A 541 -26.55 -75.88 -39.85
CA THR A 541 -26.64 -76.37 -41.24
C THR A 541 -27.03 -75.26 -42.21
N ALA A 542 -26.07 -74.45 -42.64
CA ALA A 542 -26.24 -73.61 -43.83
C ALA A 542 -25.15 -73.95 -44.85
N SER A 543 -25.50 -74.84 -45.79
CA SER A 543 -24.83 -74.95 -47.07
C SER A 543 -24.97 -73.65 -47.85
N SER A 544 -23.87 -73.21 -48.46
CA SER A 544 -23.77 -72.23 -49.56
C SER A 544 -25.07 -71.56 -50.04
N THR A 545 -25.34 -70.34 -49.59
CA THR A 545 -25.74 -69.22 -50.46
C THR A 545 -25.44 -67.93 -49.71
N ASP A 546 -24.41 -67.22 -50.18
CA ASP A 546 -24.03 -65.89 -49.71
C ASP A 546 -25.08 -64.88 -50.18
N ALA A 547 -26.18 -64.76 -49.42
CA ALA A 547 -27.09 -63.64 -49.57
C ALA A 547 -26.48 -62.43 -48.87
N SER A 548 -25.57 -61.75 -49.56
CA SER A 548 -25.08 -60.43 -49.15
C SER A 548 -26.26 -59.54 -48.76
N LEU A 549 -26.30 -59.14 -47.48
CA LEU A 549 -27.31 -58.24 -46.95
C LEU A 549 -27.39 -57.01 -47.86
N THR A 550 -28.59 -56.67 -48.33
CA THR A 550 -28.75 -55.46 -49.15
C THR A 550 -28.29 -54.24 -48.35
N ARG A 551 -27.74 -53.21 -49.03
CA ARG A 551 -27.31 -51.95 -48.36
C ARG A 551 -28.40 -51.36 -47.44
N ALA A 552 -29.67 -51.57 -47.74
CA ALA A 552 -30.79 -51.14 -46.92
C ALA A 552 -30.96 -51.97 -45.62
N GLN A 553 -30.77 -53.29 -45.69
CA GLN A 553 -30.78 -54.17 -44.53
C GLN A 553 -29.55 -53.95 -43.63
N GLN A 554 -28.36 -53.77 -44.22
CA GLN A 554 -27.16 -53.36 -43.47
C GLN A 554 -27.35 -52.01 -42.78
N ARG A 555 -27.95 -51.01 -43.45
CA ARG A 555 -28.25 -49.71 -42.84
C ARG A 555 -29.28 -49.79 -41.72
N ARG A 556 -30.31 -50.63 -41.83
CA ARG A 556 -31.29 -50.84 -40.75
C ARG A 556 -30.69 -51.55 -39.54
N LEU A 557 -29.84 -52.56 -39.75
CA LEU A 557 -29.08 -53.21 -38.68
C LEU A 557 -28.07 -52.25 -38.04
N GLN A 558 -27.33 -51.46 -38.83
CA GLN A 558 -26.43 -50.41 -38.31
C GLN A 558 -27.17 -49.29 -37.58
N ALA A 559 -28.39 -48.94 -37.98
CA ALA A 559 -29.23 -47.98 -37.25
C ALA A 559 -29.70 -48.56 -35.91
N CYS A 560 -30.13 -49.82 -35.88
CA CYS A 560 -30.55 -50.50 -34.65
C CYS A 560 -29.38 -50.69 -33.66
N VAL A 561 -28.20 -51.10 -34.16
CA VAL A 561 -26.94 -51.13 -33.38
C VAL A 561 -26.52 -49.71 -32.95
N GLY A 562 -26.77 -48.70 -33.79
CA GLY A 562 -26.55 -47.30 -33.48
C GLY A 562 -27.44 -46.79 -32.34
N ASP A 563 -28.66 -47.30 -32.20
CA ASP A 563 -29.62 -46.96 -31.14
C ASP A 563 -29.33 -47.70 -29.83
N VAL A 564 -28.86 -48.96 -29.89
CA VAL A 564 -28.30 -49.68 -28.73
C VAL A 564 -26.99 -49.02 -28.26
N ALA A 565 -26.11 -48.64 -29.18
CA ALA A 565 -24.88 -47.92 -28.87
C ALA A 565 -25.13 -46.48 -28.40
N ARG A 566 -26.26 -45.85 -28.79
CA ARG A 566 -26.72 -44.58 -28.21
C ARG A 566 -27.27 -44.79 -26.79
N SER A 567 -28.05 -45.84 -26.56
CA SER A 567 -28.55 -46.17 -25.23
C SER A 567 -27.43 -46.57 -24.25
N ALA A 568 -26.41 -47.30 -24.72
CA ALA A 568 -25.20 -47.61 -23.95
C ALA A 568 -24.32 -46.36 -23.70
N ARG A 569 -24.25 -45.43 -24.67
CA ARG A 569 -23.59 -44.13 -24.46
C ARG A 569 -24.37 -43.22 -23.51
N ASN A 570 -25.70 -43.30 -23.50
CA ASN A 570 -26.54 -42.59 -22.53
C ASN A 570 -26.46 -43.21 -21.13
N TRP A 571 -26.34 -44.55 -21.02
CA TRP A 571 -26.04 -45.23 -19.76
C TRP A 571 -24.74 -44.73 -19.11
N HIS A 572 -23.72 -44.43 -19.92
CA HIS A 572 -22.47 -43.83 -19.46
C HIS A 572 -22.55 -42.31 -19.20
N ARG A 573 -23.46 -41.57 -19.84
CA ARG A 573 -23.53 -40.09 -19.74
C ARG A 573 -24.43 -39.57 -18.62
N GLU A 574 -25.42 -40.33 -18.16
CA GLU A 574 -26.42 -39.83 -17.19
C GLU A 574 -26.05 -40.04 -15.71
N HIS A 575 -24.90 -40.67 -15.41
CA HIS A 575 -24.48 -40.88 -14.04
C HIS A 575 -23.29 -40.00 -13.73
N SER A 576 -23.46 -39.07 -12.79
CA SER A 576 -22.35 -38.42 -12.08
C SER A 576 -21.31 -39.47 -11.68
N PRO A 577 -20.00 -39.16 -11.64
CA PRO A 577 -18.99 -40.11 -11.18
C PRO A 577 -19.43 -40.68 -9.83
N ARG A 578 -19.55 -42.01 -9.77
CA ARG A 578 -19.91 -42.81 -8.59
C ARG A 578 -18.72 -43.65 -8.17
N TRP A 579 -18.68 -43.97 -6.89
CA TRP A 579 -17.69 -44.85 -6.30
C TRP A 579 -17.90 -46.31 -6.72
#